data_AF-A0A9X9A4C0-F1
#
_entry.id   AF-A0A9X9A4C0-F1
#
_cell.length_a   1.000
_cell.length_b   1.000
_cell.length_c   1.000
_cell.angle_alpha   90.00
_cell.angle_beta   90.00
_cell.angle_gamma   90.00
#
_symmetry.space_group_name_H-M   'P 1'
#
loop_
_entity.id
_entity.type
_entity.pdbx_description
1 polymer ?
#
loop_
_entity_poly.entity_id
_entity_poly.type
_entity_poly.pdbx_seq_one_letter_code
_entity_poly.pdbx_strand_id
1 'polypeptide(L)'
;MKYVYRWEGVLIVLLLVEFILFSLINSDFLNISNLLFSTKDFLFIAIAAIPMTFVIVTGGIDVSIGSIMGLTSILIGVLWMNGIPILFAVIIALIISCLAGAINGLIIKMTDVEPLVVTLG
;
A
#
# COMPACT_ATOMS: atom_id res chain seq x y z
N MET A 1 35.12 7.08 10.58
CA MET A 1 35.00 5.73 9.96
C MET A 1 33.96 4.82 10.61
N LYS A 2 33.62 4.95 11.90
CA LYS A 2 32.63 4.08 12.59
C LYS A 2 31.18 4.19 12.10
N TYR A 3 30.81 5.28 11.40
CA TYR A 3 29.47 5.48 10.83
C TYR A 3 29.23 4.72 9.51
N VAL A 4 30.28 4.44 8.74
CA VAL A 4 30.17 3.79 7.42
C VAL A 4 29.92 2.28 7.57
N TYR A 5 30.31 1.68 8.71
CA TYR A 5 30.09 0.27 9.02
C TYR A 5 28.76 -0.04 9.71
N ARG A 6 27.89 0.97 9.89
CA ARG A 6 26.52 0.73 10.35
C ARG A 6 25.63 0.46 9.14
N TRP A 7 24.52 -0.25 9.38
CA TRP A 7 23.64 -0.72 8.32
C TRP A 7 23.06 0.45 7.52
N GLU A 8 22.84 1.59 8.16
CA GLU A 8 22.40 2.83 7.52
C GLU A 8 23.44 3.36 6.52
N GLY A 9 24.73 3.31 6.88
CA GLY A 9 25.82 3.72 6.00
C GLY A 9 25.95 2.82 4.77
N VAL A 10 25.79 1.51 4.97
CA VAL A 10 25.77 0.52 3.87
C VAL A 10 24.61 0.78 2.91
N LEU A 11 23.40 1.02 3.43
CA LEU A 11 22.23 1.31 2.61
C LEU A 11 22.38 2.59 1.79
N ILE A 12 22.94 3.66 2.36
CA ILE A 12 23.20 4.90 1.63
C ILE A 12 24.22 4.68 0.51
N VAL A 13 25.31 3.96 0.78
CA VAL A 13 26.32 3.65 -0.24
C VAL A 13 25.71 2.81 -1.37
N LEU A 14 24.93 1.80 -1.02
CA LEU A 14 24.25 0.93 -1.99
C LEU A 14 23.28 1.75 -2.87
N LEU A 15 22.47 2.61 -2.26
CA LEU A 15 21.57 3.52 -2.99
C LEU A 15 22.32 4.40 -3.99
N LEU A 16 23.43 5.02 -3.57
CA LEU A 16 24.25 5.85 -4.47
C LEU A 16 24.83 5.05 -5.62
N VAL A 17 25.31 3.83 -5.35
CA VAL A 17 25.84 2.92 -6.37
C VAL A 17 24.75 2.55 -7.39
N GLU A 18 23.55 2.20 -6.93
CA GLU A 18 22.41 1.90 -7.82
C GLU A 18 22.08 3.10 -8.71
N PHE A 19 21.95 4.30 -8.14
CA PHE A 19 21.66 5.51 -8.92
C PHE A 19 22.70 5.79 -10.02
N ILE A 20 23.98 5.62 -9.70
CA ILE A 20 25.07 5.81 -10.68
C ILE A 20 25.01 4.72 -11.75
N LEU A 21 24.92 3.45 -11.36
CA LEU A 21 24.91 2.33 -12.30
C LEU A 21 23.71 2.42 -13.26
N PHE A 22 22.50 2.64 -12.75
CA PHE A 22 21.32 2.75 -13.59
C PHE A 22 21.32 4.00 -14.47
N SER A 23 21.87 5.11 -13.99
CA SER A 23 22.07 6.31 -14.82
C SER A 23 23.06 6.09 -15.97
N LEU A 24 24.05 5.20 -15.79
CA LEU A 24 25.02 4.87 -16.85
C LEU A 24 24.46 3.87 -17.86
N ILE A 25 23.62 2.92 -17.39
CA ILE A 25 23.01 1.88 -18.24
C ILE A 25 21.85 2.45 -19.06
N ASN A 26 21.05 3.35 -18.48
CA ASN A 26 19.87 3.92 -19.12
C ASN A 26 19.85 5.45 -18.99
N SER A 27 19.96 6.15 -20.13
CA SER A 27 19.94 7.62 -20.19
C SER A 27 18.62 8.24 -19.69
N ASP A 28 17.52 7.48 -19.72
CA ASP A 28 16.21 7.93 -19.25
C ASP A 28 15.97 7.67 -17.76
N PHE A 29 16.90 7.02 -17.06
CA PHE A 29 16.74 6.70 -15.63
C PHE A 29 16.56 7.94 -14.76
N LEU A 30 17.41 8.97 -14.94
CA LEU A 30 17.34 10.23 -14.20
C LEU A 30 16.37 11.26 -14.81
N ASN A 31 15.62 10.88 -15.85
CA ASN A 31 14.63 11.77 -16.42
C ASN A 31 13.52 12.05 -15.39
N ILE A 32 13.24 13.33 -15.12
CA ILE A 32 12.24 13.74 -14.12
C ILE A 32 10.88 13.09 -14.38
N SER A 33 10.46 13.00 -15.64
CA SER A 33 9.19 12.37 -16.00
C SER A 33 9.16 10.89 -15.63
N ASN A 34 10.30 10.20 -15.78
CA ASN A 34 10.44 8.78 -15.47
C ASN A 34 10.47 8.56 -13.95
N LEU A 35 11.22 9.38 -13.22
CA LEU A 35 11.25 9.38 -11.75
C LEU A 35 9.86 9.65 -11.14
N LEU A 36 9.13 10.62 -11.69
CA LEU A 36 7.75 10.91 -11.29
C LEU A 36 6.80 9.77 -11.62
N PHE A 37 6.99 9.10 -12.77
CA PHE A 37 6.18 7.94 -13.13
C PHE A 37 6.42 6.77 -12.17
N SER A 38 7.67 6.41 -11.90
CA SER A 38 8.01 5.37 -10.92
C SER A 38 7.53 5.68 -9.51
N THR A 39 7.48 6.97 -9.11
CA THR A 39 6.92 7.36 -7.81
C THR A 39 5.42 7.05 -7.69
N LYS A 40 4.68 7.02 -8.81
CA LYS A 40 3.24 6.70 -8.80
C LYS A 40 2.97 5.27 -8.34
N ASP A 41 3.93 4.37 -8.49
CA ASP A 41 3.80 2.99 -8.02
C ASP A 41 3.67 2.94 -6.49
N PHE A 42 4.19 3.94 -5.76
CA PHE A 42 4.05 4.02 -4.30
C PHE A 42 2.83 4.86 -3.86
N LEU A 43 2.10 5.46 -4.79
CA LEU A 43 1.01 6.37 -4.47
C LEU A 43 -0.12 5.68 -3.70
N PHE A 44 -0.36 4.39 -3.98
CA PHE A 44 -1.38 3.62 -3.25
C PHE A 44 -1.04 3.48 -1.76
N ILE A 45 0.25 3.29 -1.41
CA ILE A 45 0.70 3.21 -0.02
C ILE A 45 0.52 4.56 0.65
N ALA A 46 0.86 5.66 -0.03
CA ALA A 46 0.70 7.00 0.49
C ALA A 46 -0.78 7.34 0.77
N ILE A 47 -1.69 6.97 -0.13
CA ILE A 47 -3.13 7.17 0.06
C ILE A 47 -3.65 6.30 1.21
N ALA A 48 -3.19 5.05 1.30
CA ALA A 48 -3.55 4.13 2.38
C ALA A 48 -3.06 4.58 3.76
N ALA A 49 -1.94 5.32 3.83
CA ALA A 49 -1.41 5.85 5.08
C ALA A 49 -2.32 6.91 5.74
N ILE A 50 -3.12 7.64 4.95
CA ILE A 50 -4.03 8.66 5.45
C ILE A 50 -5.09 8.06 6.41
N PRO A 51 -5.92 7.07 6.01
CA PRO A 51 -6.87 6.44 6.92
C PRO A 51 -6.18 5.70 8.07
N MET A 52 -5.05 5.03 7.82
CA MET A 52 -4.29 4.33 8.87
C MET A 52 -3.81 5.28 9.98
N THR A 53 -3.50 6.53 9.65
CA THR A 53 -3.09 7.52 10.66
C THR A 53 -4.19 7.74 11.70
N PHE A 54 -5.47 7.77 11.31
CA PHE A 54 -6.57 7.90 12.26
C PHE A 54 -6.66 6.68 13.18
N VAL A 55 -6.44 5.47 12.66
CA VAL A 55 -6.45 4.25 13.48
C VAL A 55 -5.31 4.26 14.49
N ILE A 56 -4.09 4.63 14.07
CA ILE A 56 -2.92 4.73 14.96
C ILE A 56 -3.14 5.78 16.04
N VAL A 57 -3.73 6.94 15.71
CA VAL A 57 -4.04 7.98 16.71
C VAL A 57 -5.04 7.50 17.76
N THR A 58 -5.95 6.58 17.40
CA THR A 58 -6.86 5.96 18.38
C THR A 58 -6.20 4.89 19.26
N GLY A 59 -4.89 4.64 19.09
CA GLY A 59 -4.14 3.62 19.83
C GLY A 59 -4.27 2.20 19.25
N GLY A 60 -4.92 2.06 18.09
CA GLY A 60 -5.07 0.79 17.39
C GLY A 60 -3.98 0.56 16.34
N ILE A 61 -3.85 -0.70 15.90
CA ILE A 61 -3.05 -1.07 14.72
C ILE A 61 -4.00 -1.80 13.77
N ASP A 62 -4.10 -1.33 12.52
CA ASP A 62 -4.90 -1.94 11.47
C ASP A 62 -4.01 -2.65 10.44
N VAL A 63 -4.14 -3.98 10.36
CA VAL A 63 -3.43 -4.82 9.37
C VAL A 63 -4.30 -5.10 8.14
N SER A 64 -5.61 -4.79 8.20
CA SER A 64 -6.58 -5.16 7.16
C SER A 64 -6.43 -4.38 5.87
N ILE A 65 -5.61 -3.32 5.84
CA ILE A 65 -5.29 -2.58 4.61
C ILE A 65 -4.80 -3.52 3.49
N GLY A 66 -3.98 -4.51 3.84
CA GLY A 66 -3.45 -5.49 2.89
C GLY A 66 -4.54 -6.41 2.34
N SER A 67 -5.39 -6.95 3.22
CA SER A 67 -6.48 -7.87 2.84
C SER A 67 -7.59 -7.15 2.06
N ILE A 68 -7.96 -5.92 2.45
CA ILE A 68 -8.94 -5.08 1.74
C ILE A 68 -8.43 -4.72 0.33
N MET A 69 -7.16 -4.34 0.19
CA MET A 69 -6.57 -4.07 -1.11
C MET A 69 -6.56 -5.33 -2.00
N GLY A 70 -6.13 -6.47 -1.46
CA GLY A 70 -6.14 -7.74 -2.19
C GLY A 70 -7.55 -8.16 -2.63
N LEU A 71 -8.53 -8.05 -1.74
CA LEU A 71 -9.95 -8.30 -2.04
C LEU A 71 -10.44 -7.39 -3.17
N THR A 72 -10.16 -6.09 -3.09
CA THR A 72 -10.56 -5.10 -4.11
C THR A 72 -9.97 -5.47 -5.47
N SER A 73 -8.66 -5.80 -5.52
CA SER A 73 -7.97 -6.17 -6.75
C SER A 73 -8.54 -7.45 -7.39
N ILE A 74 -8.78 -8.49 -6.59
CA ILE A 74 -9.35 -9.75 -7.08
C ILE A 74 -10.79 -9.54 -7.59
N LEU A 75 -11.61 -8.80 -6.85
CA LEU A 75 -12.99 -8.50 -7.28
C LEU A 75 -13.02 -7.79 -8.62
N ILE A 76 -12.23 -6.73 -8.80
CA ILE A 76 -12.16 -6.02 -10.09
C ILE A 76 -11.73 -6.97 -11.21
N GLY A 77 -10.68 -7.75 -10.99
CA GLY A 77 -10.15 -8.70 -11.98
C GLY A 77 -11.18 -9.75 -12.39
N VAL A 78 -11.84 -10.38 -11.41
CA VAL A 78 -12.85 -11.42 -11.66
C VAL A 78 -14.09 -10.83 -12.34
N LEU A 79 -14.59 -9.68 -11.89
CA LEU A 79 -15.77 -9.04 -12.50
C LEU A 79 -15.48 -8.65 -13.97
N TRP A 80 -14.29 -8.10 -14.23
CA TRP A 80 -13.85 -7.76 -15.58
C TRP A 80 -13.72 -9.01 -16.48
N MET A 81 -13.14 -10.09 -15.97
CA MET A 81 -13.04 -11.36 -16.71
C MET A 81 -14.42 -11.96 -17.04
N ASN A 82 -15.43 -11.70 -16.21
CA ASN A 82 -16.82 -12.11 -16.46
C ASN A 82 -17.59 -11.15 -17.38
N GLY A 83 -16.91 -10.18 -18.01
CA GLY A 83 -17.52 -9.27 -18.98
C GLY A 83 -18.28 -8.09 -18.37
N ILE A 84 -18.18 -7.86 -17.07
CA ILE A 84 -18.78 -6.67 -16.43
C ILE A 84 -17.96 -5.44 -16.83
N PRO A 85 -18.60 -4.34 -17.28
CA PRO A 85 -17.86 -3.14 -17.64
C PRO A 85 -17.05 -2.59 -16.46
N ILE A 86 -15.86 -2.07 -16.73
CA ILE A 86 -14.85 -1.73 -15.71
C ILE A 86 -15.40 -0.77 -14.66
N LEU A 87 -16.23 0.19 -15.06
CA LEU A 87 -16.83 1.15 -14.15
C LEU A 87 -17.74 0.48 -13.11
N PHE A 88 -18.56 -0.49 -13.54
CA PHE A 88 -19.41 -1.27 -12.65
C PHE A 88 -18.58 -2.20 -11.76
N ALA A 89 -17.54 -2.84 -12.32
CA ALA A 89 -16.63 -3.68 -11.55
C ALA A 89 -15.97 -2.91 -10.39
N VAL A 90 -15.50 -1.68 -10.65
CA VAL A 90 -14.92 -0.79 -9.64
C VAL A 90 -15.95 -0.43 -8.57
N ILE A 91 -17.17 -0.02 -8.95
CA ILE A 91 -18.21 0.35 -7.99
C ILE A 91 -18.57 -0.83 -7.08
N ILE A 92 -18.76 -2.01 -7.66
CA ILE A 92 -19.09 -3.23 -6.90
C ILE A 92 -17.95 -3.58 -5.94
N ALA A 93 -16.70 -3.56 -6.42
CA ALA A 93 -15.54 -3.86 -5.59
C ALA A 93 -15.39 -2.88 -4.42
N LEU A 94 -15.63 -1.58 -4.65
CA LEU A 94 -15.59 -0.56 -3.60
C LEU A 94 -16.69 -0.77 -2.55
N ILE A 95 -17.91 -1.10 -2.96
CA ILE A 95 -19.01 -1.38 -2.03
C ILE A 95 -18.67 -2.58 -1.14
N ILE A 96 -18.23 -3.69 -1.74
CA ILE A 96 -17.90 -4.91 -0.99
C ILE A 96 -16.74 -4.67 -0.02
N SER A 97 -15.70 -3.97 -0.47
CA SER A 97 -14.51 -3.70 0.35
C SER A 97 -14.79 -2.70 1.47
N CYS A 98 -15.66 -1.72 1.24
CA CYS A 98 -16.16 -0.81 2.28
C CYS A 98 -16.97 -1.57 3.33
N LEU A 99 -17.83 -2.51 2.92
CA LEU A 99 -18.57 -3.36 3.85
C LEU A 99 -17.63 -4.24 4.69
N ALA A 100 -16.60 -4.83 4.08
CA ALA A 100 -15.59 -5.60 4.81
C ALA A 100 -14.87 -4.76 5.87
N GLY A 101 -14.41 -3.55 5.50
CA GLY A 101 -13.80 -2.62 6.45
C GLY A 101 -14.75 -2.16 7.56
N ALA A 102 -16.03 -1.93 7.23
CA ALA A 102 -17.06 -1.59 8.21
C ALA A 102 -17.31 -2.73 9.21
N ILE A 103 -17.28 -3.98 8.75
CA ILE A 103 -17.40 -5.16 9.63
C ILE A 103 -16.22 -5.20 10.61
N ASN A 104 -14.98 -4.99 10.14
CA ASN A 104 -13.80 -4.92 11.02
C ASN A 104 -13.96 -3.82 12.08
N GLY A 105 -14.35 -2.62 11.67
CA GLY A 105 -14.58 -1.49 12.58
C GLY A 105 -15.71 -1.73 13.58
N LEU A 106 -16.79 -2.41 13.16
CA LEU A 106 -17.90 -2.77 14.05
C LEU A 106 -17.49 -3.81 15.08
N ILE A 107 -16.72 -4.84 14.69
CA ILE A 107 -16.22 -5.86 15.62
C ILE A 107 -15.30 -5.20 16.66
N ILE A 108 -14.38 -4.34 16.22
CA ILE A 108 -13.49 -3.60 17.13
C ILE A 108 -14.31 -2.72 18.10
N LYS A 109 -15.36 -2.05 17.61
CA LYS A 109 -16.22 -1.22 18.47
C LYS A 109 -17.02 -2.05 19.49
N MET A 110 -17.51 -3.22 19.08
CA MET A 110 -18.42 -4.05 19.87
C MET A 110 -17.71 -5.03 20.80
N THR A 111 -16.41 -5.24 20.60
CA THR A 111 -15.60 -6.20 21.37
C THR A 111 -14.43 -5.48 22.03
N ASP A 112 -14.00 -5.95 23.21
CA ASP A 112 -12.75 -5.49 23.86
C ASP A 112 -11.50 -6.17 23.26
N VAL A 113 -11.61 -6.71 22.04
CA VAL A 113 -10.50 -7.38 21.36
C VAL A 113 -9.59 -6.34 20.72
N GLU A 114 -8.29 -6.53 20.85
CA GLU A 114 -7.30 -5.62 20.28
C GLU A 114 -7.44 -5.56 18.74
N PRO A 115 -7.45 -4.35 18.12
CA PRO A 115 -7.68 -4.17 16.69
C PRO A 115 -6.80 -5.03 15.77
N LEU A 116 -5.57 -5.29 16.22
CA LEU A 116 -4.62 -6.14 15.51
C LEU A 116 -5.18 -7.55 15.27
N VAL A 117 -5.84 -8.15 16.27
CA VAL A 117 -6.38 -9.52 16.20
C VAL A 117 -7.54 -9.59 15.22
N VAL A 118 -8.41 -8.58 15.22
CA VAL A 118 -9.55 -8.50 14.30
C VAL A 118 -9.09 -8.30 12.85
N THR A 119 -8.01 -7.55 12.65
CA THR A 119 -7.53 -7.14 11.32
C THR A 119 -6.46 -8.06 10.71
N LEU A 120 -6.07 -9.12 11.42
CA LEU A 120 -5.13 -10.15 10.94
C LEU A 120 -5.73 -11.12 9.89
N GLY A 121 -7.06 -11.10 9.72
CA GLY A 121 -7.83 -11.98 8.83
C GLY A 121 -8.09 -11.45 7.43
#